data_AF-W4LCE2-F1
#
_entry.id   AF-W4LCE2-F1
#
_cell.length_a   1.000
_cell.length_b   1.000
_cell.length_c   1.000
_cell.angle_alpha   90.00
_cell.angle_beta   90.00
_cell.angle_gamma   90.00
#
_symmetry.space_group_name_H-M   'P 1'
#
loop_
_entity.id
_entity.type
_entity.pdbx_description
1 polymer ?
#
loop_
_entity_poly.entity_id
_entity_poly.type
_entity_poly.pdbx_seq_one_letter_code
_entity_poly.pdbx_strand_id
1 'polypeptide(L)'
;MAEEVVGKDQFNEFVKRMEQGFYHADQRHNDLLSLIDQRFAQADQRHNDLLSLIDQRFAQADQRHNDLLSLIDQRFAQADQRHNDLLRVLEQRFTQVDQRHNDLLTLIDQRFTQVEQRHNDLLALIDQRFTQVDQRHNDLLTTIDQRFAQADQRHNDLLRVLEQRFTQIDQSFNDLRQDMRNLNSAVQRQMWALIAVVVGVVIKMMFFPTP
;
A
#
# COMPACT_ATOMS: atom_id res chain seq x y z
N MET A 1 99.38 75.97 -91.01
CA MET A 1 98.19 75.19 -90.63
C MET A 1 97.01 75.89 -91.29
N ALA A 2 96.35 75.26 -92.26
CA ALA A 2 95.21 75.89 -92.93
C ALA A 2 93.99 75.78 -92.01
N GLU A 3 93.44 76.92 -91.58
CA GLU A 3 92.13 76.97 -90.94
C GLU A 3 91.08 76.62 -91.99
N GLU A 4 90.42 75.48 -91.80
CA GLU A 4 89.27 75.08 -92.60
C GLU A 4 88.07 75.96 -92.22
N VAL A 5 87.87 77.05 -92.97
CA VAL A 5 86.74 77.96 -92.76
C VAL A 5 85.47 77.30 -93.29
N VAL A 6 84.62 76.85 -92.37
CA VAL A 6 83.31 76.25 -92.68
C VAL A 6 82.45 77.23 -93.48
N GLY A 7 81.95 76.79 -94.64
CA GLY A 7 81.08 77.59 -95.50
C GLY A 7 79.69 77.80 -94.88
N LYS A 8 79.06 78.96 -95.15
CA LYS A 8 77.72 79.33 -94.63
C LYS A 8 76.65 78.26 -94.89
N ASP A 9 76.74 77.56 -96.02
CA ASP A 9 75.80 76.48 -96.38
C ASP A 9 75.96 75.23 -95.51
N GLN A 10 77.19 74.85 -95.15
CA GLN A 10 77.46 73.74 -94.23
C GLN A 10 76.98 74.04 -92.81
N PHE A 11 77.13 75.30 -92.36
CA PHE A 11 76.57 75.75 -91.09
C PHE A 11 75.03 75.70 -91.09
N ASN A 12 74.38 76.17 -92.15
CA ASN A 12 72.93 76.13 -92.28
C ASN A 12 72.38 74.68 -92.31
N GLU A 13 73.08 73.76 -92.99
CA GLU A 13 72.71 72.34 -93.01
C GLU A 13 72.85 71.69 -91.62
N PHE A 14 73.93 72.00 -90.90
CA PHE A 14 74.11 71.55 -89.52
C PHE A 14 72.99 72.05 -88.59
N VAL A 15 72.66 73.35 -88.66
CA VAL A 15 71.56 73.93 -87.85
C VAL A 15 70.23 73.24 -88.17
N LYS A 16 69.91 73.02 -89.45
CA LYS A 16 68.69 72.32 -89.85
C LYS A 16 68.63 70.88 -89.33
N ARG A 17 69.74 70.14 -89.36
CA ARG A 17 69.82 68.77 -88.81
C ARG A 17 69.68 68.77 -87.29
N MET A 18 70.24 69.76 -86.61
CA MET A 18 70.08 69.94 -85.16
C MET A 18 68.63 70.24 -84.79
N GLU A 19 67.97 71.17 -85.49
CA GLU A 19 66.55 71.50 -85.27
C GLU A 19 65.64 70.29 -85.50
N GLN A 20 65.88 69.51 -86.55
CA GLN A 20 65.17 68.25 -86.79
C GLN A 20 65.44 67.22 -85.68
N GLY A 21 66.68 67.13 -85.20
CA GLY A 21 67.06 66.27 -84.09
C GLY A 21 66.32 66.63 -82.80
N PHE A 22 66.26 67.92 -82.45
CA PHE A 22 65.50 68.42 -81.30
C PHE A 22 64.01 68.17 -81.45
N TYR A 23 63.44 68.43 -82.63
CA TYR A 23 62.02 68.16 -82.89
C TYR A 23 61.67 66.68 -82.70
N HIS A 24 62.49 65.75 -83.21
CA HIS A 24 62.29 64.32 -83.00
C HIS A 24 62.51 63.88 -81.53
N ALA A 25 63.45 64.52 -80.83
CA ALA A 25 63.67 64.28 -79.41
C ALA A 25 62.46 64.73 -78.57
N ASP A 26 61.89 65.90 -78.86
CA ASP A 26 60.69 66.42 -78.21
C ASP A 26 59.47 65.55 -78.49
N GLN A 27 59.28 65.11 -79.74
CA GLN A 27 58.21 64.16 -80.08
C GLN A 27 58.34 62.87 -79.28
N ARG A 28 59.52 62.26 -79.25
CA ARG A 28 59.76 61.03 -78.47
C ARG A 28 59.54 61.26 -76.97
N HIS A 29 59.95 62.42 -76.46
CA HIS A 29 59.73 62.77 -75.05
C HIS A 29 58.24 62.87 -74.72
N ASN A 30 57.48 63.57 -75.55
CA ASN A 30 56.02 63.70 -75.39
C ASN A 30 55.30 62.34 -75.52
N ASP A 31 55.70 61.50 -76.47
CA ASP A 31 55.16 60.14 -76.62
C ASP A 31 55.44 59.28 -75.39
N LEU A 32 56.65 59.37 -74.83
CA LEU A 32 57.02 58.67 -73.60
C LEU A 32 56.20 59.15 -72.40
N LEU A 33 56.03 60.46 -72.23
CA LEU A 33 55.18 61.02 -71.18
C LEU A 33 53.74 60.54 -71.31
N SER A 34 53.17 60.58 -72.52
CA SER A 34 51.82 60.09 -72.78
C SER A 34 51.66 58.59 -72.46
N LEU A 35 52.67 57.77 -72.79
CA LEU A 35 52.65 56.34 -72.49
C LEU A 35 52.73 56.09 -70.98
N ILE A 36 53.53 56.87 -70.26
CA ILE A 36 53.67 56.79 -68.80
C ILE A 36 52.33 57.16 -68.14
N ASP A 37 51.72 58.27 -68.54
CA ASP A 37 50.42 58.70 -68.00
C ASP A 37 49.34 57.64 -68.25
N GLN A 38 49.31 57.04 -69.44
CA GLN A 38 48.37 55.97 -69.75
C GLN A 38 48.59 54.74 -68.87
N ARG A 39 49.84 54.37 -68.58
CA ARG A 39 50.15 53.24 -67.70
C ARG A 39 49.80 53.53 -66.24
N PHE A 40 50.03 54.74 -65.76
CA PHE A 40 49.60 55.15 -64.42
C PHE A 40 48.08 55.10 -64.28
N ALA A 41 47.34 55.67 -65.24
CA ALA A 41 45.88 55.61 -65.23
C ALA A 41 45.35 54.16 -65.23
N GLN A 42 45.97 53.26 -66.01
CA GLN A 42 45.61 51.84 -65.99
C GLN A 42 45.96 51.16 -64.65
N ALA A 43 47.07 51.52 -64.03
CA ALA A 43 47.46 51.00 -62.72
C ALA A 43 46.47 51.45 -61.63
N ASP A 44 46.10 52.73 -61.62
CA ASP A 44 45.13 53.30 -60.69
C ASP A 44 43.76 52.65 -60.85
N GLN A 45 43.31 52.45 -62.10
CA GLN A 45 42.05 51.75 -62.37
C GLN A 45 42.08 50.32 -61.79
N ARG A 46 43.13 49.54 -62.06
CA ARG A 46 43.28 48.17 -61.53
C ARG A 46 43.34 48.16 -60.01
N HIS A 47 43.98 49.16 -59.40
CA HIS A 47 44.05 49.28 -57.95
C HIS A 47 42.67 49.55 -57.35
N ASN A 48 41.91 50.48 -57.92
CA ASN A 48 40.55 50.80 -57.49
C ASN A 48 39.61 49.60 -57.67
N ASP A 49 39.69 48.89 -58.79
CA ASP A 49 38.92 47.68 -59.04
C ASP A 49 39.24 46.59 -58.00
N LEU A 50 40.51 46.43 -57.64
CA LEU A 50 40.94 45.47 -56.62
C LEU A 50 40.40 45.85 -55.23
N LEU A 51 40.49 47.13 -54.84
CA LEU A 51 39.93 47.61 -53.58
C LEU A 51 38.42 47.37 -53.52
N SER A 52 37.69 47.70 -54.59
CA SER A 52 36.25 47.45 -54.66
C SER A 52 35.90 45.97 -54.54
N LEU A 53 36.69 45.07 -55.15
CA LEU A 53 36.50 43.63 -55.03
C LEU A 53 36.75 43.15 -53.60
N ILE A 54 37.78 43.68 -52.95
CA ILE A 54 38.11 43.35 -51.56
C ILE A 54 36.97 43.78 -50.63
N ASP A 55 36.49 45.02 -50.76
CA ASP A 55 35.37 45.54 -49.96
C ASP A 55 34.11 44.69 -50.14
N GLN A 56 33.80 44.31 -51.38
CA GLN A 56 32.67 43.43 -51.66
C GLN A 56 32.83 42.06 -50.99
N ARG A 57 34.03 41.48 -50.99
CA ARG A 57 34.30 40.19 -50.33
C ARG A 57 34.19 40.29 -48.81
N PHE A 58 34.67 41.37 -48.21
CA PHE A 58 34.52 41.61 -46.78
C PHE A 58 33.05 41.75 -46.39
N ALA A 59 32.28 42.57 -47.12
CA ALA A 59 30.85 42.71 -46.87
C ALA A 59 30.09 41.38 -46.97
N GLN A 60 30.43 40.53 -47.94
CA GLN A 60 29.85 39.18 -48.06
C GLN A 60 30.27 38.26 -46.90
N ALA A 61 31.51 38.36 -46.43
CA ALA A 61 31.99 37.59 -45.29
C ALA A 61 31.27 38.00 -44.00
N ASP A 62 31.11 39.31 -43.76
CA ASP A 62 30.39 39.85 -42.61
C ASP A 62 28.92 39.43 -42.62
N GLN A 63 28.27 39.49 -43.79
CA GLN A 63 26.89 39.02 -43.94
C GLN A 63 26.77 37.53 -43.58
N ARG A 64 27.63 36.67 -44.13
CA ARG A 64 27.62 35.23 -43.82
C ARG A 64 27.89 34.96 -42.34
N HIS A 65 28.77 35.75 -41.72
CA HIS A 65 29.07 35.63 -40.30
C HIS A 65 27.84 35.97 -39.45
N ASN A 66 27.17 37.08 -39.76
CA ASN A 66 25.95 37.49 -39.05
C ASN A 66 24.80 36.49 -39.25
N ASP A 67 24.63 35.97 -40.46
CA ASP A 67 23.64 34.92 -40.74
C ASP A 67 23.91 33.65 -39.92
N LEU A 68 25.18 33.26 -39.80
CA LEU A 68 25.58 32.11 -38.99
C LEU A 68 25.31 32.34 -37.50
N LEU A 69 25.66 33.50 -36.95
CA LEU A 69 25.37 33.86 -35.56
C LEU A 69 23.87 33.84 -35.28
N SER A 70 23.06 34.44 -36.16
CA SER A 70 21.60 34.43 -36.06
C SER A 70 21.02 33.01 -36.06
N LEU A 71 21.53 32.13 -36.93
CA LEU A 71 21.14 30.72 -36.96
C LEU A 71 21.51 29.99 -35.66
N ILE A 72 22.70 30.25 -35.11
CA ILE A 72 23.15 29.69 -33.84
C ILE A 72 22.23 30.13 -32.70
N ASP A 73 21.95 31.43 -32.57
CA ASP A 73 21.06 31.97 -31.54
C ASP A 73 19.67 31.36 -31.63
N GLN A 74 19.13 31.22 -32.85
CA GLN A 74 17.83 30.60 -33.07
C GLN A 74 17.81 29.12 -32.66
N ARG A 75 18.91 28.38 -32.93
CA ARG A 75 19.05 26.98 -32.52
C ARG A 75 19.15 26.84 -31.01
N PHE A 76 19.88 27.72 -30.34
CA PHE A 76 19.96 27.74 -28.88
C PHE A 76 18.60 28.05 -28.25
N ALA A 77 17.90 29.07 -28.72
CA ALA A 77 16.56 29.40 -28.22
C ALA A 77 15.57 28.23 -28.37
N GLN A 78 15.62 27.52 -29.50
CA GLN A 78 14.81 26.32 -29.71
C GLN A 78 15.21 25.17 -28.76
N ALA A 79 16.50 24.99 -28.49
CA ALA A 79 16.99 23.99 -27.56
C ALA A 79 16.53 24.29 -26.12
N ASP A 80 16.64 25.54 -25.68
CA ASP A 80 16.18 26.00 -24.37
C ASP A 80 14.67 25.82 -24.21
N GLN A 81 13.89 26.17 -25.24
CA GLN A 81 12.44 25.94 -25.21
C GLN A 81 12.10 24.46 -25.04
N ARG A 82 12.74 23.57 -25.83
CA ARG A 82 12.52 22.12 -25.72
C ARG A 82 12.94 21.59 -24.35
N HIS A 83 14.03 22.10 -23.80
CA HIS A 83 14.50 21.71 -22.47
C HIS A 83 13.48 22.11 -21.39
N ASN A 84 13.00 23.35 -21.42
CA ASN A 84 12.00 23.85 -20.48
C ASN A 84 10.67 23.09 -20.59
N ASP A 85 10.21 22.78 -21.81
CA ASP A 85 9.02 21.96 -22.02
C ASP A 85 9.20 20.54 -21.45
N LEU A 86 10.37 19.94 -21.63
CA LEU A 86 10.67 18.62 -21.06
C LEU A 86 10.66 18.65 -19.53
N LEU A 87 11.29 19.65 -18.92
CA LEU A 87 11.27 19.83 -17.46
C LEU A 87 9.85 19.99 -16.93
N ARG A 88 9.02 20.78 -17.60
CA ARG A 88 7.60 20.97 -17.24
C ARG A 88 6.81 19.66 -17.30
N VAL A 89 7.03 18.85 -18.34
CA VAL A 89 6.39 17.53 -18.47
C VAL A 89 6.84 16.57 -17.37
N LEU A 90 8.14 16.58 -17.03
CA LEU A 90 8.66 15.77 -15.93
C LEU A 90 8.05 16.17 -14.60
N GLU A 91 8.01 17.46 -14.29
CA GLU A 91 7.42 18.00 -13.06
C GLU A 91 5.95 17.58 -12.92
N GLN A 92 5.16 17.72 -13.99
CA GLN A 92 3.77 17.28 -14.03
C GLN A 92 3.62 15.77 -13.78
N ARG A 93 4.52 14.95 -14.36
CA ARG A 93 4.51 13.50 -14.13
C ARG A 93 4.87 13.14 -12.70
N PHE A 94 5.88 13.79 -12.11
CA PHE A 94 6.24 13.57 -10.71
C PHE A 94 5.09 13.94 -9.78
N THR A 95 4.48 15.11 -9.96
CA THR A 95 3.31 15.53 -9.17
C THR A 95 2.16 14.51 -9.27
N GLN A 96 1.87 13.99 -10.47
CA GLN A 96 0.83 12.97 -10.64
C GLN A 96 1.17 11.64 -9.95
N VAL A 97 2.45 11.24 -9.96
CA VAL A 97 2.90 10.03 -9.26
C VAL A 97 2.75 10.21 -7.75
N ASP A 98 3.16 11.35 -7.21
CA ASP A 98 3.04 11.66 -5.77
C ASP A 98 1.57 11.67 -5.33
N GLN A 99 0.68 12.29 -6.12
CA GLN A 99 -0.76 12.26 -5.87
C GLN A 99 -1.31 10.83 -5.82
N ARG A 100 -1.02 10.02 -6.86
CA ARG A 100 -1.47 8.61 -6.90
C ARG A 100 -0.91 7.79 -5.76
N HIS A 101 0.33 8.05 -5.35
CA HIS A 101 0.95 7.37 -4.21
C HIS A 101 0.21 7.71 -2.90
N ASN A 102 -0.06 8.99 -2.65
CA ASN A 102 -0.79 9.44 -1.47
C ASN A 102 -2.24 8.91 -1.44
N ASP A 103 -2.92 8.89 -2.58
CA ASP A 103 -4.27 8.32 -2.69
C ASP A 103 -4.26 6.82 -2.37
N LEU A 104 -3.25 6.08 -2.85
CA LEU A 104 -3.10 4.66 -2.59
C LEU A 104 -2.82 4.37 -1.11
N LEU A 105 -1.93 5.14 -0.47
CA LEU A 105 -1.67 5.03 0.97
C LEU A 105 -2.94 5.29 1.77
N THR A 106 -3.68 6.35 1.43
CA THR A 106 -4.95 6.68 2.08
C THR A 106 -5.98 5.55 1.96
N LEU A 107 -6.09 4.93 0.78
CA LEU A 107 -6.99 3.80 0.57
C LEU A 107 -6.57 2.57 1.38
N ILE A 108 -5.26 2.30 1.46
CA ILE A 108 -4.72 1.20 2.28
C ILE A 108 -5.07 1.42 3.75
N ASP A 109 -4.82 2.63 4.28
CA ASP A 109 -5.11 2.95 5.68
C ASP A 109 -6.60 2.77 5.98
N GLN A 110 -7.49 3.29 5.12
CA GLN A 110 -8.94 3.10 5.26
C GLN A 110 -9.34 1.62 5.27
N ARG A 111 -8.73 0.80 4.40
CA ARG A 111 -8.99 -0.64 4.36
C ARG A 111 -8.51 -1.34 5.62
N PHE A 112 -7.33 -0.98 6.13
CA PHE A 112 -6.81 -1.52 7.39
C PHE A 112 -7.73 -1.17 8.57
N THR A 113 -8.13 0.09 8.71
CA THR A 113 -9.06 0.51 9.76
C THR A 113 -10.40 -0.25 9.66
N GLN A 114 -10.93 -0.44 8.45
CA GLN A 114 -12.16 -1.21 8.25
C GLN A 114 -12.00 -2.69 8.67
N VAL A 115 -10.86 -3.31 8.34
CA VAL A 115 -10.58 -4.69 8.74
C VAL A 115 -10.42 -4.81 10.24
N GLU A 116 -9.70 -3.88 10.87
CA GLU A 116 -9.53 -3.83 12.33
C GLU A 116 -10.87 -3.67 13.04
N GLN A 117 -11.73 -2.77 12.57
CA GLN A 117 -13.08 -2.60 13.12
C GLN A 117 -13.90 -3.89 13.02
N ARG A 118 -13.94 -4.53 11.84
CA ARG A 118 -14.65 -5.81 11.66
C ARG A 118 -14.10 -6.92 12.54
N HIS A 119 -12.79 -6.95 12.75
CA HIS A 119 -12.14 -7.92 13.62
C HIS A 119 -12.57 -7.72 15.08
N ASN A 120 -12.53 -6.47 15.56
CA ASN A 120 -12.97 -6.12 16.92
C ASN A 120 -14.45 -6.43 17.14
N ASP A 121 -15.31 -6.11 16.16
CA ASP A 121 -16.74 -6.45 16.20
C ASP A 121 -16.97 -7.97 16.27
N LEU A 122 -16.19 -8.75 15.52
CA LEU A 122 -16.26 -10.22 15.54
C LEU A 122 -15.84 -10.78 16.91
N LEU A 123 -14.73 -10.27 17.49
CA LEU A 123 -14.28 -10.68 18.82
C LEU A 123 -15.33 -10.37 19.89
N ALA A 124 -15.92 -9.17 19.86
CA ALA A 124 -16.99 -8.79 20.78
C ALA A 124 -18.21 -9.71 20.66
N LEU A 125 -18.60 -10.08 19.44
CA LEU A 125 -19.70 -11.03 19.21
C LEU A 125 -19.37 -12.42 19.76
N ILE A 126 -18.14 -12.89 19.57
CA ILE A 126 -17.66 -14.18 20.11
C ILE A 126 -17.72 -14.16 21.64
N ASP A 127 -17.19 -13.13 22.28
CA ASP A 127 -17.21 -12.98 23.75
C ASP A 127 -18.65 -12.96 24.30
N GLN A 128 -19.56 -12.26 23.62
CA GLN A 128 -20.98 -12.24 23.99
C GLN A 128 -21.61 -13.64 23.89
N ARG A 129 -21.27 -14.40 22.84
CA ARG A 129 -21.78 -15.76 22.64
C ARG A 129 -21.24 -16.73 23.69
N PHE A 130 -19.96 -16.66 24.02
CA PHE A 130 -19.36 -17.45 25.10
C PHE A 130 -20.03 -17.12 26.44
N THR A 131 -20.19 -15.83 26.76
CA THR A 131 -20.90 -15.40 27.98
C THR A 131 -22.31 -15.98 28.06
N GLN A 132 -23.06 -15.99 26.95
CA GLN A 132 -24.41 -16.58 26.92
C GLN A 132 -24.39 -18.11 27.10
N VAL A 133 -23.40 -18.80 26.54
CA VAL A 133 -23.23 -20.25 26.72
C VAL A 133 -22.91 -20.56 28.18
N ASP A 134 -21.99 -19.83 28.80
CA ASP A 134 -21.63 -20.01 30.21
C ASP A 134 -22.84 -19.77 31.13
N GLN A 135 -23.64 -18.73 30.87
CA GLN A 135 -24.89 -18.48 31.59
C GLN A 135 -25.86 -19.66 31.48
N ARG A 136 -26.13 -20.14 30.26
CA ARG A 136 -27.02 -21.30 30.05
C ARG A 136 -26.48 -22.57 30.70
N HIS A 137 -25.17 -22.76 30.69
CA HIS A 137 -24.54 -23.89 31.34
C HIS A 137 -24.72 -23.84 32.86
N ASN A 138 -24.48 -22.68 33.47
CA ASN A 138 -24.69 -22.47 34.91
C ASN A 138 -26.16 -22.63 35.32
N ASP A 139 -27.10 -22.13 34.52
CA ASP A 139 -28.53 -22.30 34.74
C ASP A 139 -28.94 -23.79 34.68
N LEU A 140 -28.37 -24.54 33.73
CA LEU A 140 -28.60 -25.97 33.60
C LEU A 140 -28.06 -26.75 34.80
N LEU A 141 -26.82 -26.47 35.23
CA LEU A 141 -26.24 -27.08 36.43
C LEU A 141 -27.08 -26.80 37.67
N THR A 142 -27.49 -25.55 37.87
CA THR A 142 -28.36 -25.15 38.97
C THR A 142 -29.69 -25.91 38.95
N THR A 143 -30.29 -26.09 37.76
CA THR A 143 -31.53 -26.85 37.59
C THR A 143 -31.34 -28.34 37.92
N ILE A 144 -30.21 -28.92 37.51
CA ILE A 144 -29.85 -30.31 37.82
C ILE A 144 -29.68 -30.49 39.33
N ASP A 145 -28.93 -29.62 39.99
CA ASP A 145 -28.70 -29.66 41.44
C ASP A 145 -30.02 -29.57 42.21
N GLN A 146 -30.93 -28.68 41.80
CA GLN A 146 -32.27 -28.58 42.40
C GLN A 146 -33.09 -29.87 42.22
N ARG A 147 -33.04 -30.50 41.05
CA ARG A 147 -33.74 -31.77 40.81
C ARG A 147 -33.17 -32.92 41.63
N PHE A 148 -31.85 -32.99 41.77
CA PHE A 148 -31.19 -33.96 42.65
C PHE A 148 -31.60 -33.75 44.10
N ALA A 149 -31.55 -32.52 44.61
CA ALA A 149 -31.98 -32.20 45.97
C ALA A 149 -33.45 -32.59 46.22
N GLN A 150 -34.35 -32.34 45.25
CA GLN A 150 -35.75 -32.78 45.34
C GLN A 150 -35.89 -34.31 45.32
N ALA A 151 -35.09 -35.01 44.52
CA ALA A 151 -35.09 -36.47 44.48
C ALA A 151 -34.61 -37.06 45.81
N ASP A 152 -33.55 -36.52 46.39
CA ASP A 152 -33.02 -36.91 47.70
C ASP A 152 -34.05 -36.68 48.81
N GLN A 153 -34.75 -35.53 48.80
CA GLN A 153 -35.84 -35.26 49.73
C GLN A 153 -36.95 -36.32 49.64
N ARG A 154 -37.43 -36.61 48.41
CA ARG A 154 -38.46 -37.64 48.19
C ARG A 154 -37.98 -39.02 48.62
N HIS A 155 -36.72 -39.35 48.38
CA HIS A 155 -36.12 -40.61 48.80
C HIS A 155 -36.09 -40.74 50.32
N ASN A 156 -35.63 -39.70 51.02
CA ASN A 156 -35.61 -39.65 52.48
C ASN A 156 -37.02 -39.74 53.09
N ASP A 157 -38.00 -39.03 52.50
CA ASP A 157 -39.39 -39.14 52.92
C ASP A 157 -39.95 -40.55 52.75
N LEU A 158 -39.63 -41.22 51.64
CA LEU A 158 -40.05 -42.59 51.37
C LEU A 158 -39.41 -43.58 52.37
N LEU A 159 -38.11 -43.42 52.66
CA LEU A 159 -37.43 -44.22 53.69
C LEU A 159 -38.09 -44.01 55.06
N ARG A 160 -38.44 -42.77 55.43
CA ARG A 160 -39.13 -42.49 56.69
C ARG A 160 -40.51 -43.15 56.76
N VAL A 161 -41.27 -43.12 55.67
CA VAL A 161 -42.57 -43.81 55.60
C VAL A 161 -42.41 -45.32 55.71
N LEU A 162 -41.40 -45.91 55.07
CA LEU A 162 -41.09 -47.33 55.20
C LEU A 162 -40.71 -47.70 56.63
N GLU A 163 -39.84 -46.92 57.28
CA GLU A 163 -39.45 -47.12 58.68
C GLU A 163 -40.65 -47.09 59.63
N GLN A 164 -41.56 -46.12 59.44
CA GLN A 164 -42.81 -46.05 60.19
C GLN A 164 -43.70 -47.28 59.98
N ARG A 165 -43.82 -47.75 58.72
CA ARG A 165 -44.60 -48.97 58.42
C ARG A 165 -43.95 -50.22 59.03
N PHE A 166 -42.64 -50.35 58.95
CA PHE A 166 -41.92 -51.46 59.60
C PHE A 166 -42.14 -51.45 61.11
N THR A 167 -42.03 -50.28 61.75
CA THR A 167 -42.30 -50.13 63.19
C THR A 167 -43.73 -50.52 63.54
N GLN A 168 -44.73 -50.13 62.73
CA GLN A 168 -46.13 -50.53 62.93
C GLN A 168 -46.36 -52.04 62.76
N ILE A 169 -45.68 -52.65 61.78
CA ILE A 169 -45.73 -54.10 61.55
C ILE A 169 -45.12 -54.82 62.76
N ASP A 170 -43.97 -54.38 63.25
CA ASP A 170 -43.32 -54.96 64.43
C ASP A 170 -44.20 -54.86 65.69
N GLN A 171 -44.87 -53.73 65.89
CA GLN A 171 -45.87 -53.57 66.97
C GLN A 171 -47.02 -54.57 66.80
N SER A 172 -47.61 -54.64 65.60
CA SER A 172 -48.71 -55.58 65.31
C SER A 172 -48.30 -57.04 65.50
N PHE A 173 -47.07 -57.42 65.12
CA PHE A 173 -46.52 -58.76 65.35
C PHE A 173 -46.33 -59.04 66.84
N ASN A 174 -45.84 -58.08 67.61
CA ASN A 174 -45.68 -58.22 69.05
C ASN A 174 -47.03 -58.39 69.74
N ASP A 175 -48.03 -57.60 69.36
CA ASP A 175 -49.40 -57.69 69.87
C ASP A 175 -50.01 -59.06 69.53
N LEU A 176 -49.92 -59.50 68.27
CA LEU A 176 -50.39 -60.83 67.85
C LEU A 176 -49.70 -61.96 68.62
N ARG A 177 -48.39 -61.83 68.90
CA ARG A 177 -47.63 -62.81 69.67
C ARG A 177 -48.07 -62.81 71.13
N GLN A 178 -48.41 -61.66 71.71
CA GLN A 178 -48.99 -61.57 73.05
C GLN A 178 -50.38 -62.20 73.09
N ASP A 179 -51.24 -61.91 72.12
CA ASP A 179 -52.57 -62.51 72.00
C ASP A 179 -52.51 -64.03 71.88
N MET A 180 -51.60 -64.56 71.05
CA MET A 180 -51.36 -66.00 70.95
C MET A 180 -50.90 -66.62 72.28
N ARG A 181 -50.03 -65.95 73.04
CA ARG A 181 -49.63 -66.42 74.39
C ARG A 181 -50.81 -66.41 75.34
N ASN A 182 -51.62 -65.35 75.31
CA ASN A 182 -52.82 -65.22 76.13
C ASN A 182 -53.84 -66.32 75.79
N LEU A 183 -54.13 -66.55 74.51
CA LEU A 183 -54.98 -67.63 74.03
C LEU A 183 -54.44 -69.00 74.43
N ASN A 184 -53.15 -69.27 74.22
CA ASN A 184 -52.54 -70.53 74.63
C ASN A 184 -52.64 -70.74 76.14
N SER A 185 -52.43 -69.69 76.94
CA SER A 185 -52.62 -69.73 78.39
C SER A 185 -54.08 -69.97 78.78
N ALA A 186 -55.03 -69.37 78.07
CA ALA A 186 -56.47 -69.53 78.30
C ALA A 186 -56.93 -70.96 77.95
N VAL A 187 -56.47 -71.49 76.81
CA VAL A 187 -56.72 -72.88 76.39
C VAL A 187 -56.10 -73.86 77.39
N GLN A 188 -54.86 -73.63 77.84
CA GLN A 188 -54.24 -74.46 78.87
C GLN A 188 -55.02 -74.42 80.18
N ARG A 189 -55.49 -73.25 80.63
CA ARG A 189 -56.36 -73.13 81.82
C ARG A 189 -57.67 -73.91 81.63
N GLN A 190 -58.29 -73.82 80.46
CA GLN A 190 -59.49 -74.60 80.13
C GLN A 190 -59.21 -76.10 80.12
N MET A 191 -58.09 -76.54 79.55
CA MET A 191 -57.65 -77.94 79.62
C MET A 191 -57.47 -78.40 81.06
N TRP A 192 -56.78 -77.65 81.91
CA TRP A 192 -56.63 -77.99 83.33
C TRP A 192 -57.97 -78.05 84.05
N ALA A 193 -58.89 -77.13 83.76
CA ALA A 193 -60.23 -77.15 84.31
C ALA A 193 -61.02 -78.39 83.85
N LEU A 194 -60.95 -78.76 82.57
CA LEU A 194 -61.58 -79.98 82.05
C LEU A 194 -60.96 -81.25 82.65
N ILE A 195 -59.63 -81.34 82.74
CA ILE A 195 -58.93 -82.45 83.41
C ILE A 195 -59.39 -82.53 84.87
N ALA A 196 -59.46 -81.42 85.59
CA ALA A 196 -59.95 -81.39 86.97
C ALA A 196 -61.40 -81.88 87.09
N VAL A 197 -62.29 -81.48 86.17
CA VAL A 197 -63.68 -81.96 86.11
C VAL A 197 -63.72 -83.47 85.84
N VAL A 198 -63.00 -83.97 84.83
CA VAL A 198 -62.97 -85.40 84.48
C VAL A 198 -62.40 -86.23 85.62
N VAL A 199 -61.26 -85.82 86.19
CA VAL A 199 -60.67 -86.49 87.37
C VAL A 199 -61.65 -86.48 88.54
N GLY A 200 -62.34 -85.37 88.80
CA GLY A 200 -63.39 -85.29 89.82
C GLY A 200 -64.54 -86.27 89.58
N VAL A 201 -65.01 -86.42 88.32
CA VAL A 201 -66.04 -87.39 87.94
C VAL A 201 -65.56 -88.83 88.12
N VAL A 202 -64.34 -89.16 87.68
CA VAL A 202 -63.77 -90.51 87.82
C VAL A 202 -63.58 -90.87 89.30
N ILE A 203 -63.03 -89.96 90.11
CA ILE A 203 -62.93 -90.15 91.57
C ILE A 203 -64.31 -90.36 92.17
N LYS A 204 -65.32 -89.58 91.76
CA LYS A 204 -66.70 -89.74 92.21
C LYS A 204 -67.26 -91.11 91.84
N MET A 205 -67.05 -91.61 90.63
CA MET A 205 -67.49 -92.96 90.24
C MET A 205 -66.76 -94.07 91.01
N MET A 206 -65.45 -93.89 91.28
CA MET A 206 -64.64 -94.89 91.96
C MET A 206 -64.91 -94.97 93.47
N PHE A 207 -65.22 -93.83 94.10
CA PHE A 207 -65.51 -93.74 95.54
C PHE A 207 -67.01 -93.74 95.89
N PHE A 208 -67.89 -93.42 94.93
CA PHE A 208 -69.35 -93.42 95.10
C PHE A 208 -70.06 -94.09 93.91
N PRO A 209 -70.06 -95.43 93.82
CA PRO A 209 -70.92 -96.13 92.87
C PRO A 209 -72.38 -95.90 93.28
N THR A 210 -73.15 -95.17 92.46
CA THR A 210 -74.61 -95.09 92.63
C THR A 210 -75.25 -96.39 92.17
N PRO A 211 -76.28 -96.89 92.91
CA PRO A 211 -76.78 -98.27 92.86
C PRO A 211 -77.40 -98.70 91.53
#